data_AF-A0A257ZJD3-F1
#
_entry.id   AF-A0A257ZJD3-F1
#
_cell.length_a   1.000
_cell.length_b   1.000
_cell.length_c   1.000
_cell.angle_alpha   90.00
_cell.angle_beta   90.00
_cell.angle_gamma   90.00
#
_symmetry.space_group_name_H-M   'P 1'
#
loop_
_entity.id
_entity.type
_entity.pdbx_description
1 polymer ?
#
loop_
_entity_poly.entity_id
_entity_poly.type
_entity_poly.pdbx_seq_one_letter_code
_entity_poly.pdbx_strand_id
1 'polypeptide(L)'
;GESLNAAALVWSNAPVIIGAHDTGPLIRSKNGFWLAIPTLAAGKSMRGGRITPGEWERRTGLRLRFIYRRRGPSLLVAEGRLNTKGRAVASRSKTGRGVVTAPIFLLVPQVKLPKRLDLAGDAERAAEGVPGLIVANWVEGRL
;
A
#
# COMPACT_ATOMS: atom_id res chain seq x y z
N GLY A 1 -39.74 21.32 -10.45
CA GLY A 1 -38.93 20.12 -10.71
C GLY A 1 -37.52 20.56 -10.94
N GLU A 2 -36.66 20.41 -9.95
CA GLU A 2 -35.20 20.44 -10.08
C GLU A 2 -34.64 19.72 -8.85
N SER A 3 -33.81 18.71 -9.06
CA SER A 3 -32.86 18.23 -8.06
C SER A 3 -31.55 17.98 -8.80
N LEU A 4 -30.71 19.01 -8.76
CA LEU A 4 -29.27 18.99 -8.99
C LEU A 4 -28.60 18.05 -7.98
N ASN A 5 -28.71 16.75 -8.20
CA ASN A 5 -27.76 15.78 -7.67
C ASN A 5 -27.43 14.82 -8.81
N ALA A 6 -26.86 15.41 -9.88
CA ALA A 6 -26.07 14.65 -10.82
C ALA A 6 -25.04 13.87 -10.00
N ALA A 7 -25.19 12.56 -9.93
CA ALA A 7 -24.19 11.67 -9.39
C ALA A 7 -22.92 11.86 -10.23
N ALA A 8 -22.06 12.77 -9.82
CA ALA A 8 -20.71 12.85 -10.34
C ALA A 8 -20.08 11.49 -10.00
N LEU A 9 -19.76 10.71 -11.02
CA LEU A 9 -19.09 9.42 -10.87
C LEU A 9 -17.70 9.67 -10.27
N VAL A 10 -17.60 9.70 -8.95
CA VAL A 10 -16.31 9.77 -8.25
C VAL A 10 -15.69 8.38 -8.30
N TRP A 11 -14.91 8.11 -9.34
CA TRP A 11 -14.13 6.89 -9.42
C TRP A 11 -13.01 6.93 -8.38
N SER A 12 -13.12 6.08 -7.36
CA SER A 12 -12.06 5.87 -6.37
C SER A 12 -11.68 4.40 -6.32
N ASN A 13 -10.51 4.10 -5.75
CA ASN A 13 -10.10 2.71 -5.49
C ASN A 13 -10.85 2.08 -4.31
N ALA A 14 -11.80 2.80 -3.67
CA ALA A 14 -12.46 2.34 -2.46
C ALA A 14 -13.16 0.98 -2.62
N PRO A 15 -13.93 0.70 -3.69
CA PRO A 15 -14.57 -0.61 -3.83
C PRO A 15 -13.57 -1.77 -3.87
N VAL A 16 -12.42 -1.56 -4.54
CA VAL A 16 -11.35 -2.57 -4.62
C VAL A 16 -10.69 -2.79 -3.25
N ILE A 17 -10.45 -1.72 -2.50
CA ILE A 17 -9.84 -1.80 -1.16
C ILE A 17 -10.79 -2.49 -0.18
N ILE A 18 -12.08 -2.13 -0.21
CA ILE A 18 -13.12 -2.73 0.64
C ILE A 18 -13.24 -4.22 0.33
N GLY A 19 -13.41 -4.59 -0.94
CA GLY A 19 -13.49 -6.00 -1.35
C GLY A 19 -12.23 -6.80 -1.01
N ALA A 20 -11.03 -6.18 -1.08
CA ALA A 20 -9.81 -6.84 -0.65
C ALA A 20 -9.81 -7.10 0.87
N HIS A 21 -10.32 -6.16 1.68
CA HIS A 21 -10.43 -6.36 3.12
C HIS A 21 -11.56 -7.30 3.54
N ASP A 22 -12.57 -7.52 2.70
CA ASP A 22 -13.58 -8.55 2.91
C ASP A 22 -13.07 -9.96 2.56
N THR A 23 -12.27 -10.08 1.49
CA THR A 23 -11.77 -11.38 1.02
C THR A 23 -10.44 -11.82 1.66
N GLY A 24 -9.60 -10.88 2.09
CA GLY A 24 -8.27 -11.16 2.66
C GLY A 24 -7.30 -11.87 1.71
N PRO A 25 -7.09 -11.36 0.48
CA PRO A 25 -6.37 -12.08 -0.56
C PRO A 25 -4.87 -12.23 -0.27
N LEU A 26 -4.28 -13.28 -0.86
CA LEU A 26 -2.84 -13.45 -0.92
C LEU A 26 -2.27 -12.60 -2.07
N ILE A 27 -1.43 -11.63 -1.72
CA ILE A 27 -0.78 -10.72 -2.67
C ILE A 27 0.61 -11.29 -3.01
N ARG A 28 0.88 -11.42 -4.30
CA ARG A 28 2.17 -11.85 -4.86
C ARG A 28 2.58 -10.93 -5.99
N SER A 29 3.84 -10.99 -6.40
CA SER A 29 4.26 -10.22 -7.57
C SER A 29 3.52 -10.72 -8.82
N LYS A 30 3.10 -9.79 -9.68
CA LYS A 30 2.57 -10.15 -11.01
C LYS A 30 3.67 -10.75 -11.88
N ASN A 31 4.89 -10.20 -11.76
CA ASN A 31 6.05 -10.57 -12.57
C ASN A 31 7.22 -10.90 -11.65
N GLY A 32 7.80 -12.09 -11.80
CA GLY A 32 8.93 -12.55 -10.99
C GLY A 32 8.55 -13.03 -9.59
N PHE A 33 9.57 -13.42 -8.82
CA PHE A 33 9.38 -14.10 -7.54
C PHE A 33 9.18 -13.15 -6.34
N TRP A 34 9.74 -11.93 -6.39
CA TRP A 34 9.80 -11.03 -5.23
C TRP A 34 8.84 -9.85 -5.34
N LEU A 35 8.12 -9.56 -4.25
CA LEU A 35 7.53 -8.25 -3.98
C LEU A 35 8.57 -7.35 -3.31
N ALA A 36 9.01 -6.33 -4.04
CA ALA A 36 10.00 -5.36 -3.53
C ALA A 36 9.33 -4.18 -2.81
N ILE A 37 9.18 -4.26 -1.50
CA ILE A 37 8.54 -3.24 -0.65
C ILE A 37 9.59 -2.17 -0.28
N PRO A 38 9.40 -0.89 -0.69
CA PRO A 38 10.36 0.17 -0.37
C PRO A 38 10.37 0.46 1.13
N THR A 39 11.56 0.66 1.67
CA THR A 39 11.73 1.26 3.00
C THR A 39 11.66 2.79 2.89
N LEU A 40 11.67 3.47 4.04
CA LEU A 40 11.78 4.94 4.07
C LEU A 40 13.03 5.45 3.33
N ALA A 41 14.12 4.68 3.36
CA ALA A 41 15.38 5.02 2.71
C ALA A 41 15.26 5.07 1.17
N ALA A 42 14.31 4.35 0.59
CA ALA A 42 14.05 4.38 -0.86
C ALA A 42 13.41 5.69 -1.32
N GLY A 43 12.61 6.33 -0.46
CA GLY A 43 11.77 7.47 -0.84
C GLY A 43 10.65 7.12 -1.83
N LYS A 44 10.04 8.14 -2.43
CA LYS A 44 8.93 8.00 -3.38
C LYS A 44 9.42 8.02 -4.84
N SER A 45 8.62 7.53 -5.78
CA SER A 45 8.87 7.67 -7.22
C SER A 45 8.80 9.14 -7.66
N MET A 46 9.44 9.47 -8.79
CA MET A 46 9.30 10.80 -9.42
C MET A 46 7.86 11.08 -9.88
N ARG A 47 7.11 10.04 -10.25
CA ARG A 47 5.69 10.15 -10.66
C ARG A 47 4.72 10.15 -9.48
N GLY A 48 5.24 10.22 -8.25
CA GLY A 48 4.47 9.96 -7.04
C GLY A 48 4.29 8.46 -6.78
N GLY A 49 3.94 8.12 -5.55
CA GLY A 49 3.72 6.73 -5.14
C GLY A 49 5.01 5.92 -4.90
N ARG A 50 4.88 4.60 -5.04
CA ARG A 50 5.91 3.60 -4.69
C ARG A 50 6.98 3.51 -5.78
N ILE A 51 8.24 3.74 -5.39
CA ILE A 51 9.39 3.59 -6.27
C ILE A 51 9.72 2.10 -6.51
N THR A 52 10.19 1.77 -7.72
CA THR A 52 10.67 0.43 -8.06
C THR A 52 12.20 0.31 -7.89
N PRO A 53 12.77 -0.90 -7.68
CA PRO A 53 14.22 -1.08 -7.59
C PRO A 53 14.99 -0.48 -8.77
N GLY A 54 14.59 -0.80 -10.01
CA GLY A 54 15.28 -0.28 -11.19
C GLY A 54 15.15 1.24 -11.37
N GLU A 55 14.01 1.83 -10.98
CA GLU A 55 13.87 3.29 -10.94
C GLU A 55 14.80 3.91 -9.89
N TRP A 56 14.90 3.29 -8.71
CA TRP A 56 15.74 3.77 -7.62
C TRP A 56 17.23 3.78 -8.01
N GLU A 57 17.71 2.72 -8.65
CA GLU A 57 19.10 2.64 -9.16
C GLU A 57 19.37 3.73 -10.19
N ARG A 58 18.51 3.88 -11.20
CA ARG A 58 18.65 4.93 -12.22
C ARG A 58 18.67 6.32 -11.63
N ARG A 59 17.84 6.58 -10.62
CA ARG A 59 17.73 7.90 -9.99
C ARG A 59 18.92 8.22 -9.10
N THR A 60 19.42 7.24 -8.34
CA THR A 60 20.48 7.47 -7.34
C THR A 60 21.88 7.26 -7.88
N GLY A 61 22.02 6.55 -9.00
CA GLY A 61 23.31 6.09 -9.53
C GLY A 61 23.98 5.01 -8.68
N LEU A 62 23.30 4.53 -7.62
CA LEU A 62 23.79 3.47 -6.75
C LEU A 62 23.27 2.12 -7.22
N ARG A 63 24.11 1.09 -7.14
CA ARG A 63 23.70 -0.29 -7.43
C ARG A 63 23.10 -0.94 -6.19
N LEU A 64 21.97 -1.60 -6.38
CA LEU A 64 21.36 -2.43 -5.35
C LEU A 64 22.07 -3.78 -5.31
N ARG A 65 22.40 -4.23 -4.10
CA ARG A 65 22.96 -5.56 -3.85
C ARG A 65 21.90 -6.40 -3.15
N PHE A 66 21.70 -7.60 -3.67
CA PHE A 66 20.82 -8.58 -3.04
C PHE A 66 21.50 -9.21 -1.83
N ILE A 67 20.79 -9.25 -0.71
CA ILE A 67 21.22 -9.97 0.50
C ILE A 67 20.13 -10.97 0.86
N TYR A 68 20.48 -12.25 0.76
CA TYR A 68 19.64 -13.33 1.25
C TYR A 68 19.63 -13.34 2.78
N ARG A 69 18.45 -13.56 3.35
CA ARG A 69 18.28 -13.78 4.79
C ARG A 69 17.51 -15.07 5.02
N ARG A 70 18.12 -16.00 5.77
CA ARG A 70 17.48 -17.28 6.15
C ARG A 70 16.22 -17.08 6.99
N ARG A 71 16.17 -16.01 7.80
CA ARG A 71 15.02 -15.64 8.62
C ARG A 71 14.58 -14.22 8.28
N GLY A 72 13.29 -14.05 7.97
CA GLY A 72 12.69 -12.77 7.59
C GLY A 72 12.88 -12.40 6.11
N PRO A 73 12.44 -11.19 5.71
CA PRO A 73 12.56 -10.73 4.32
C PRO A 73 14.02 -10.65 3.87
N SER A 74 14.28 -11.07 2.63
CA SER A 74 15.55 -10.77 1.95
C SER A 74 15.60 -9.30 1.57
N LEU A 75 16.78 -8.76 1.28
CA LEU A 75 16.97 -7.32 1.14
C LEU A 75 17.57 -6.95 -0.21
N LEU A 76 17.19 -5.77 -0.72
CA LEU A 76 18.04 -5.01 -1.62
C LEU A 76 18.63 -3.85 -0.83
N VAL A 77 19.95 -3.82 -0.73
CA VAL A 77 20.70 -2.79 -0.01
C VAL A 77 21.52 -1.94 -0.96
N ALA A 78 21.88 -0.73 -0.54
CA ALA A 78 22.85 0.09 -1.24
C ALA A 78 23.86 0.67 -0.26
N GLU A 79 25.10 0.85 -0.72
CA GLU A 79 26.10 1.65 -0.01
C GLU A 79 25.92 3.12 -0.39
N GLY A 80 25.63 3.93 0.61
CA GLY A 80 25.41 5.36 0.43
C GLY A 80 25.33 6.06 1.77
N ARG A 81 25.00 7.34 1.77
CA ARG A 81 24.72 8.08 3.02
C ARG A 81 23.22 8.30 3.15
N LEU A 82 22.75 8.49 4.37
CA LEU A 82 21.40 8.98 4.60
C LEU A 82 21.40 10.51 4.59
N ASN A 83 20.46 11.11 3.86
CA ASN A 83 20.22 12.55 3.94
C ASN A 83 19.35 12.90 5.14
N THR A 84 19.12 14.20 5.39
CA THR A 84 18.27 14.70 6.50
C THR A 84 16.83 14.15 6.47
N LYS A 85 16.36 13.67 5.30
CA LYS A 85 15.04 13.05 5.13
C LYS A 85 15.08 11.53 5.29
N GLY A 86 16.19 10.97 5.77
CA GLY A 86 16.40 9.53 5.95
C GLY A 86 16.52 8.73 4.65
N ARG A 87 16.74 9.38 3.49
CA ARG A 87 16.85 8.71 2.19
C ARG A 87 18.29 8.38 1.87
N ALA A 88 18.50 7.18 1.33
CA ALA A 88 19.79 6.77 0.83
C ALA A 88 20.13 7.50 -0.46
N VAL A 89 21.30 8.12 -0.49
CA VAL A 89 21.84 8.88 -1.62
C VAL A 89 23.33 8.62 -1.75
N ALA A 90 23.88 8.87 -2.93
CA ALA A 90 25.31 8.75 -3.15
C ALA A 90 26.11 9.66 -2.19
N SER A 91 27.20 9.11 -1.65
CA SER A 91 28.17 9.89 -0.89
C SER A 91 29.08 10.65 -1.85
N ARG A 92 29.40 11.91 -1.51
CA ARG A 92 30.38 12.73 -2.24
C ARG A 92 31.75 12.73 -1.55
N SER A 93 31.88 12.03 -0.42
CA SER A 93 33.13 11.95 0.31
C SER A 93 34.09 11.00 -0.40
N LYS A 94 35.32 11.48 -0.68
CA LYS A 94 36.40 10.64 -1.23
C LYS A 94 36.90 9.58 -0.23
N THR A 95 36.70 9.80 1.07
CA THR A 95 37.20 8.93 2.15
C THR A 95 36.16 7.93 2.66
N GLY A 96 34.95 7.92 2.10
CA GLY A 96 33.87 7.04 2.57
C GLY A 96 33.25 7.43 3.92
N ARG A 97 33.69 8.53 4.55
CA ARG A 97 33.10 9.02 5.81
C ARG A 97 31.57 9.19 5.67
N GLY A 98 30.83 8.58 6.59
CA GLY A 98 29.37 8.63 6.66
C GLY A 98 28.64 7.73 5.65
N VAL A 99 29.35 6.82 4.96
CA VAL A 99 28.73 5.77 4.14
C VAL A 99 28.22 4.65 5.05
N VAL A 100 27.01 4.19 4.77
CA VAL A 100 26.33 3.08 5.43
C VAL A 100 25.75 2.13 4.39
N THR A 101 25.59 0.88 4.78
CA THR A 101 24.79 -0.09 4.01
C THR A 101 23.33 0.05 4.43
N ALA A 102 22.55 0.76 3.62
CA ALA A 102 21.15 1.01 3.92
C ALA A 102 20.23 -0.04 3.24
N PRO A 103 19.29 -0.67 3.98
CA PRO A 103 18.25 -1.48 3.37
C PRO A 103 17.26 -0.58 2.62
N ILE A 104 17.15 -0.78 1.31
CA ILE A 104 16.32 0.03 0.42
C ILE A 104 14.99 -0.67 0.15
N PHE A 105 15.01 -1.98 -0.09
CA PHE A 105 13.80 -2.77 -0.27
C PHE A 105 13.80 -4.02 0.59
N LEU A 106 12.64 -4.34 1.15
CA LEU A 106 12.30 -5.65 1.69
C LEU A 106 11.77 -6.50 0.53
N LEU A 107 12.34 -7.67 0.34
CA LEU A 107 11.91 -8.67 -0.64
C LEU A 107 11.18 -9.79 0.08
N VAL A 108 9.89 -9.92 -0.24
CA VAL A 108 9.02 -10.98 0.28
C VAL A 108 8.39 -11.71 -0.90
N PRO A 109 8.18 -13.05 -0.83
CA PRO A 109 7.58 -13.78 -1.94
C PRO A 109 6.09 -13.45 -2.09
N GLN A 110 5.39 -13.31 -0.96
CA GLN A 110 3.96 -13.04 -0.89
C GLN A 110 3.59 -12.44 0.47
N VAL A 111 2.46 -11.74 0.53
CA VAL A 111 1.87 -11.20 1.77
C VAL A 111 0.37 -11.45 1.79
N LYS A 112 -0.18 -11.86 2.92
CA LYS A 112 -1.64 -12.01 3.08
C LYS A 112 -2.24 -10.72 3.62
N LEU A 113 -3.24 -10.19 2.93
CA LEU A 113 -3.99 -9.05 3.45
C LEU A 113 -4.95 -9.55 4.54
N PRO A 114 -5.02 -8.91 5.72
CA PRO A 114 -5.96 -9.31 6.76
C PRO A 114 -7.40 -9.04 6.31
N LYS A 115 -8.28 -10.03 6.51
CA LYS A 115 -9.74 -9.85 6.42
C LYS A 115 -10.16 -8.98 7.61
N ARG A 116 -10.71 -7.80 7.30
CA ARG A 116 -11.14 -6.78 8.29
C ARG A 116 -12.63 -6.50 8.23
N LEU A 117 -13.31 -6.90 7.16
CA LEU A 117 -14.73 -6.66 6.93
C LEU A 117 -15.43 -7.99 6.69
N ASP A 118 -16.73 -8.03 6.94
CA ASP A 118 -17.59 -9.14 6.57
C ASP A 118 -18.89 -8.60 5.95
N LEU A 119 -18.79 -8.23 4.67
CA LEU A 119 -19.83 -7.47 3.99
C LEU A 119 -21.13 -8.27 3.86
N ALA A 120 -21.04 -9.59 3.68
CA ALA A 120 -22.21 -10.46 3.61
C ALA A 120 -22.98 -10.46 4.94
N GLY A 121 -22.27 -10.66 6.06
CA GLY A 121 -22.90 -10.65 7.38
C GLY A 121 -23.40 -9.27 7.79
N ASP A 122 -22.72 -8.19 7.41
CA ASP A 122 -23.21 -6.82 7.61
C ASP A 122 -24.49 -6.56 6.79
N ALA A 123 -24.56 -7.05 5.56
CA ALA A 123 -25.74 -6.90 4.70
C ALA A 123 -26.96 -7.67 5.23
N GLU A 124 -26.75 -8.90 5.72
CA GLU A 124 -27.81 -9.72 6.31
C GLU A 124 -28.41 -9.05 7.54
N ARG A 125 -27.56 -8.58 8.48
CA ARG A 125 -27.99 -7.82 9.66
C ARG A 125 -28.76 -6.55 9.30
N ALA A 126 -28.35 -5.84 8.25
CA ALA A 126 -29.05 -4.67 7.76
C ALA A 126 -30.44 -5.04 7.19
N ALA A 127 -30.52 -6.13 6.42
CA ALA A 127 -31.76 -6.62 5.85
C ALA A 127 -32.78 -7.05 6.93
N GLU A 128 -32.32 -7.70 7.99
CA GLU A 128 -33.16 -8.08 9.15
C GLU A 128 -33.77 -6.86 9.87
N GLY A 129 -33.10 -5.70 9.84
CA GLY A 129 -33.60 -4.47 10.46
C GLY A 129 -34.64 -3.71 9.64
N VAL A 130 -34.80 -4.03 8.35
CA VAL A 130 -35.69 -3.30 7.43
C VAL A 130 -37.15 -3.27 7.90
N PRO A 131 -37.76 -4.38 8.36
CA PRO A 131 -39.15 -4.34 8.85
C PRO A 131 -39.35 -3.36 10.02
N GLY A 132 -38.42 -3.32 10.97
CA GLY A 132 -38.48 -2.39 12.10
C GLY A 132 -38.38 -0.93 11.66
N LEU A 133 -37.52 -0.63 10.69
CA LEU A 133 -37.40 0.71 10.10
C LEU A 133 -38.66 1.14 9.35
N ILE A 134 -39.31 0.23 8.63
CA ILE A 134 -40.58 0.51 7.95
C ILE A 134 -41.65 0.93 8.97
N VAL A 135 -41.79 0.17 10.07
CA VAL A 135 -42.77 0.50 11.12
C VAL A 135 -42.48 1.85 11.75
N ALA A 136 -41.22 2.13 12.11
CA ALA A 136 -40.83 3.39 12.74
C ALA A 136 -41.15 4.63 11.88
N ASN A 137 -40.82 4.57 10.58
CA ASN A 137 -41.02 5.70 9.66
C ASN A 137 -42.48 5.84 9.16
N TRP A 138 -43.28 4.77 9.21
CA TRP A 138 -44.69 4.85 8.83
C TRP A 138 -45.55 5.56 9.88
N VAL A 139 -45.19 5.42 11.16
CA VAL A 139 -45.90 6.07 12.27
C VAL A 139 -45.63 7.58 12.31
N GLU A 140 -44.42 8.03 11.94
CA GLU A 140 -44.07 9.45 11.88
C GLU A 140 -44.81 10.23 10.78
N GLY A 141 -45.16 9.61 9.65
CA GLY A 141 -45.93 10.26 8.58
C GLY A 141 -47.45 10.36 8.83
N ARG A 142 -47.92 9.92 10.00
CA ARG A 142 -49.35 9.87 10.38
C ARG A 142 -49.73 10.80 11.54
N LEU A 143 -48.79 11.62 12.02
CA LEU A 143 -49.00 12.76 12.92
C LEU A 143 -48.74 14.07 12.16
#